data_AF-A0A920VUP9-F1
#
_entry.id   AF-A0A920VUP9-F1
#
_cell.length_a   1.000
_cell.length_b   1.000
_cell.length_c   1.000
_cell.angle_alpha   90.00
_cell.angle_beta   90.00
_cell.angle_gamma   90.00
#
_symmetry.space_group_name_H-M   'P 1'
#
loop_
_entity.id
_entity.type
_entity.pdbx_description
1 polymer ?
#
loop_
_entity_poly.entity_id
_entity_poly.type
_entity_poly.pdbx_seq_one_letter_code
_entity_poly.pdbx_strand_id
1 'polypeptide(L)'
;MITPPKGFNLIKERCSLLSEFENEGSYFYDDSVVVDSKDASKVFTEQAVTILKFLVEGFKELTNWQVEDIKSLFNEVMEKNEVGMASVGKPLRLAITGRMNSASVDETSLVLGQEKVIKRVEDVIKSYS
;
A
#
# COMPACT_ATOMS: atom_id res chain seq x y z
N MET A 1 -28.39 -5.70 9.56
CA MET A 1 -27.51 -4.55 9.25
C MET A 1 -26.71 -4.91 8.01
N ILE A 2 -26.74 -4.07 6.97
CA ILE A 2 -25.89 -4.27 5.79
C ILE A 2 -24.49 -3.81 6.19
N THR A 3 -23.52 -4.71 6.24
CA THR A 3 -22.12 -4.33 6.48
C THR A 3 -21.61 -3.55 5.28
N PRO A 4 -21.11 -2.32 5.44
CA PRO A 4 -20.61 -1.53 4.33
C PRO A 4 -19.39 -2.23 3.68
N PRO A 5 -19.15 -1.99 2.37
CA PRO A 5 -18.01 -2.57 1.67
C PRO A 5 -16.66 -2.24 2.33
N LYS A 6 -15.66 -3.13 2.18
CA LYS A 6 -14.30 -2.90 2.70
C LYS A 6 -13.76 -1.54 2.22
N GLY A 7 -13.27 -0.72 3.16
CA GLY A 7 -12.70 0.59 2.85
C GLY A 7 -13.72 1.73 2.68
N PHE A 8 -15.02 1.48 2.91
CA PHE A 8 -16.07 2.49 2.73
C PHE A 8 -15.77 3.83 3.42
N ASN A 9 -15.32 3.83 4.68
CA ASN A 9 -15.00 5.07 5.40
C ASN A 9 -13.81 5.81 4.78
N LEU A 10 -12.77 5.08 4.33
CA LEU A 10 -11.59 5.68 3.67
C LEU A 10 -11.95 6.33 2.33
N ILE A 11 -12.88 5.72 1.58
CA ILE A 11 -13.32 6.25 0.29
C ILE A 11 -14.30 7.41 0.49
N LYS A 12 -15.21 7.31 1.47
CA LYS A 12 -16.24 8.32 1.75
C LYS A 12 -15.64 9.71 1.97
N GLU A 13 -14.52 9.79 2.68
CA GLU A 13 -13.83 11.07 2.94
C GLU A 13 -13.15 11.67 1.69
N ARG A 14 -13.00 10.86 0.64
CA ARG A 14 -12.30 11.24 -0.61
C ARG A 14 -13.26 11.54 -1.77
N CYS A 15 -14.53 11.22 -1.64
CA CYS A 15 -15.53 11.44 -2.69
C CYS A 15 -16.41 12.65 -2.35
N SER A 16 -16.53 13.58 -3.30
CA SER A 16 -17.56 14.62 -3.29
C SER A 16 -18.85 14.15 -3.97
N LEU A 17 -18.73 13.24 -4.93
CA LEU A 17 -19.85 12.67 -5.69
C LEU A 17 -19.85 11.15 -5.60
N LEU A 18 -21.06 10.54 -5.59
CA LEU A 18 -21.21 9.08 -5.54
C LEU A 18 -20.57 8.37 -6.75
N SER A 19 -20.51 9.06 -7.90
CA SER A 19 -19.85 8.59 -9.12
C SER A 19 -18.34 8.43 -8.99
N GLU A 20 -17.72 9.04 -7.98
CA GLU A 20 -16.27 8.94 -7.73
C GLU A 20 -15.91 7.69 -6.90
N PHE A 21 -16.89 7.07 -6.25
CA PHE A 21 -16.69 5.99 -5.29
C PHE A 21 -16.06 4.75 -5.93
N GLU A 22 -16.53 4.35 -7.11
CA GLU A 22 -15.97 3.22 -7.84
C GLU A 22 -14.51 3.48 -8.21
N ASN A 23 -14.21 4.68 -8.72
CA ASN A 23 -12.86 5.02 -9.10
C ASN A 23 -11.93 5.06 -7.88
N GLU A 24 -12.30 5.76 -6.80
CA GLU A 24 -11.48 5.87 -5.58
C GLU A 24 -11.38 4.56 -4.78
N GLY A 25 -12.23 3.57 -5.06
CA GLY A 25 -12.28 2.30 -4.34
C GLY A 25 -11.82 1.05 -5.11
N SER A 26 -11.68 1.13 -6.44
CA SER A 26 -11.37 -0.01 -7.33
C SER A 26 -10.25 -0.92 -6.81
N TYR A 27 -9.14 -0.35 -6.34
CA TYR A 27 -7.99 -1.09 -5.84
C TYR A 27 -8.26 -1.95 -4.60
N PHE A 28 -9.36 -1.75 -3.86
CA PHE A 28 -9.77 -2.64 -2.77
C PHE A 28 -10.37 -3.96 -3.29
N TYR A 29 -10.98 -3.94 -4.47
CA TYR A 29 -11.72 -5.08 -5.02
C TYR A 29 -10.89 -5.88 -6.02
N ASP A 30 -10.04 -5.22 -6.81
CA ASP A 30 -9.20 -5.88 -7.80
C ASP A 30 -8.17 -6.81 -7.13
N ASP A 31 -7.68 -7.83 -7.84
CA ASP A 31 -6.62 -8.70 -7.32
C ASP A 31 -5.23 -8.12 -7.60
N SER A 32 -5.02 -7.60 -8.81
CA SER A 32 -3.81 -6.90 -9.24
C SER A 32 -4.06 -5.41 -9.40
N VAL A 33 -3.01 -4.60 -9.29
CA VAL A 33 -3.07 -3.18 -9.63
C VAL A 33 -2.22 -2.90 -10.86
N VAL A 34 -2.72 -2.04 -11.75
CA VAL A 34 -1.96 -1.54 -12.89
C VAL A 34 -1.22 -0.28 -12.44
N VAL A 35 0.10 -0.27 -12.61
CA VAL A 35 0.94 0.88 -12.29
C VAL A 35 1.28 1.60 -13.60
N ASP A 36 1.09 2.92 -13.63
CA ASP A 36 1.53 3.76 -14.74
C ASP A 36 3.05 3.71 -14.89
N SER A 37 3.55 3.52 -16.12
CA SER A 37 4.99 3.34 -16.37
C SER A 37 5.84 4.56 -16.03
N LYS A 38 5.27 5.76 -16.11
CA LYS A 38 5.95 7.02 -15.76
C LYS A 38 6.08 7.18 -14.25
N ASP A 39 5.08 6.73 -13.49
CA ASP A 39 5.17 6.72 -12.02
C ASP A 39 6.08 5.58 -11.54
N ALA A 40 5.96 4.38 -12.13
CA ALA A 40 6.81 3.24 -11.81
C ALA A 40 8.30 3.57 -11.96
N SER A 41 8.71 4.15 -13.09
CA SER A 41 10.11 4.50 -13.35
C SER A 41 10.68 5.56 -12.39
N LYS A 42 9.83 6.39 -11.79
CA LYS A 42 10.25 7.40 -10.82
C LYS A 42 10.26 6.90 -9.38
N VAL A 43 9.42 5.93 -9.06
CA VAL A 43 9.16 5.49 -7.69
C VAL A 43 9.88 4.20 -7.37
N PHE A 44 9.89 3.22 -8.29
CA PHE A 44 10.52 1.92 -8.09
C PHE A 44 12.00 1.93 -8.48
N THR A 45 12.77 2.77 -7.78
CA THR A 45 14.23 2.76 -7.85
C THR A 45 14.81 1.54 -7.11
N GLU A 46 16.10 1.25 -7.29
CA GLU A 46 16.79 0.17 -6.56
C GLU A 46 16.63 0.28 -5.04
N GLN A 47 16.75 1.52 -4.52
CA GLN A 47 16.53 1.78 -3.09
C GLN A 47 15.08 1.48 -2.70
N ALA A 48 14.10 1.90 -3.50
CA ALA A 48 12.70 1.63 -3.21
C ALA A 48 12.38 0.12 -3.22
N VAL A 49 12.92 -0.63 -4.19
CA VAL A 49 12.76 -2.10 -4.25
C VAL A 49 13.40 -2.76 -3.02
N THR A 50 14.53 -2.25 -2.54
CA THR A 50 15.17 -2.71 -1.30
C THR A 50 14.27 -2.46 -0.08
N ILE A 51 13.68 -1.26 0.04
CA ILE A 51 12.73 -0.94 1.11
C ILE A 51 11.48 -1.84 1.04
N LEU A 52 10.95 -2.10 -0.16
CA LEU A 52 9.82 -3.00 -0.35
C LEU A 52 10.12 -4.43 0.12
N LYS A 53 11.34 -4.93 -0.09
CA LYS A 53 11.77 -6.24 0.42
C LYS A 53 11.72 -6.30 1.95
N PHE A 54 12.28 -5.30 2.64
CA PHE A 54 12.23 -5.22 4.10
C PHE A 54 10.79 -5.14 4.62
N LEU A 55 9.92 -4.40 3.95
CA LEU A 55 8.51 -4.33 4.30
C LEU A 55 7.83 -5.69 4.15
N VAL A 56 8.07 -6.42 3.05
CA VAL A 56 7.49 -7.76 2.83
C VAL A 56 7.95 -8.74 3.90
N GLU A 57 9.23 -8.73 4.25
CA GLU A 57 9.77 -9.58 5.31
C GLU A 57 9.08 -9.28 6.65
N GLY A 58 9.04 -8.01 7.07
CA GLY A 58 8.38 -7.62 8.31
C GLY A 58 6.87 -7.89 8.29
N PHE A 59 6.19 -7.67 7.16
CA PHE A 59 4.78 -7.99 7.03
C PHE A 59 4.49 -9.48 7.22
N LYS A 60 5.37 -10.38 6.77
CA LYS A 60 5.21 -11.83 6.99
C LYS A 60 5.36 -12.24 8.45
N GLU A 61 6.06 -11.45 9.25
CA GLU A 61 6.30 -11.71 10.67
C GLU A 61 5.19 -11.13 11.58
N LEU A 62 4.39 -10.19 11.07
CA LEU A 62 3.26 -9.64 11.83
C LEU A 62 2.20 -10.71 12.11
N THR A 63 1.97 -10.96 13.39
CA THR A 63 0.90 -11.86 13.87
C THR A 63 -0.45 -11.15 13.97
N ASN A 64 -0.42 -9.84 14.23
CA ASN A 64 -1.60 -8.98 14.26
C ASN A 64 -1.53 -8.01 13.06
N TRP A 65 -2.58 -8.01 12.24
CA TRP A 65 -2.69 -7.07 11.12
C TRP A 65 -3.55 -5.87 11.53
N GLN A 66 -2.99 -4.97 12.34
CA GLN A 66 -3.64 -3.71 12.78
C GLN A 66 -2.81 -2.49 12.34
N VAL A 67 -3.42 -1.31 12.33
CA VAL A 67 -2.76 -0.07 11.89
C VAL A 67 -1.52 0.25 12.74
N GLU A 68 -1.58 0.01 14.04
CA GLU A 68 -0.49 0.26 14.99
C GLU A 68 0.72 -0.64 14.72
N ASP A 69 0.49 -1.92 14.41
CA ASP A 69 1.54 -2.89 14.06
C ASP A 69 2.19 -2.53 12.72
N ILE A 70 1.37 -2.15 11.72
CA ILE A 70 1.84 -1.70 10.40
C ILE A 70 2.69 -0.42 10.53
N LYS A 71 2.25 0.56 11.34
CA LYS A 71 3.01 1.78 11.62
C LYS A 71 4.32 1.50 12.34
N SER A 72 4.30 0.59 13.32
CA SER A 72 5.51 0.18 14.03
C SER A 72 6.54 -0.41 13.06
N LEU A 73 6.10 -1.29 12.16
CA LEU A 73 6.97 -1.83 11.12
C LEU A 73 7.52 -0.73 10.19
N PHE A 74 6.71 0.27 9.81
CA PHE A 74 7.23 1.39 9.01
C PHE A 74 8.34 2.14 9.73
N ASN A 75 8.18 2.40 11.03
CA ASN A 75 9.21 3.05 11.83
C ASN A 75 10.49 2.21 11.90
N GLU A 76 10.36 0.90 12.14
CA GLU A 76 11.53 0.01 12.15
C GLU A 76 12.29 0.00 10.81
N VAL A 77 11.56 -0.06 9.69
CA VAL A 77 12.18 -0.03 8.35
C VAL A 77 12.86 1.32 8.08
N MET A 78 12.24 2.42 8.51
CA MET A 78 12.83 3.76 8.41
C MET A 78 14.13 3.87 9.21
N GLU A 79 14.12 3.43 10.47
CA GLU A 79 15.28 3.47 11.36
C GLU A 79 16.41 2.59 10.86
N LYS A 80 16.13 1.32 10.51
CA LYS A 80 17.13 0.35 10.03
C LYS A 80 17.83 0.78 8.73
N ASN A 81 17.14 1.54 7.89
CA ASN A 81 17.65 1.95 6.57
C ASN A 81 18.04 3.44 6.51
N GLU A 82 17.91 4.18 7.62
CA GLU A 82 18.16 5.63 7.69
C GLU A 82 17.38 6.43 6.63
N VAL A 83 16.12 6.05 6.40
CA VAL A 83 15.23 6.70 5.42
C VAL A 83 14.01 7.33 6.07
N GLY A 84 13.41 8.32 5.40
CA GLY A 84 12.16 8.94 5.84
C GLY A 84 10.90 8.27 5.28
N MET A 85 9.74 8.68 5.79
CA MET A 85 8.43 8.11 5.44
C MET A 85 8.10 8.21 3.94
N ALA A 86 8.65 9.20 3.23
CA ALA A 86 8.47 9.31 1.78
C ALA A 86 9.07 8.11 1.01
N SER A 87 10.17 7.54 1.51
CA SER A 87 10.85 6.39 0.90
C SER A 87 10.15 5.06 1.22
N VAL A 88 9.35 5.00 2.28
CA VAL A 88 8.52 3.84 2.63
C VAL A 88 7.14 3.95 2.00
N GLY A 89 6.45 5.07 2.25
CA GLY A 89 5.04 5.25 1.92
C GLY A 89 4.76 5.37 0.43
N LYS A 90 5.61 6.07 -0.36
CA LYS A 90 5.39 6.21 -1.81
C LYS A 90 5.48 4.88 -2.56
N PRO A 91 6.57 4.10 -2.43
CA PRO A 91 6.66 2.84 -3.15
C PRO A 91 5.61 1.84 -2.67
N LEU A 92 5.36 1.74 -1.36
CA LEU A 92 4.32 0.85 -0.86
C LEU A 92 2.93 1.25 -1.40
N ARG A 93 2.57 2.53 -1.35
CA ARG A 93 1.29 3.02 -1.87
C ARG A 93 1.13 2.67 -3.34
N LEU A 94 2.14 2.97 -4.15
CA LEU A 94 2.09 2.70 -5.59
C LEU A 94 1.96 1.19 -5.85
N ALA A 95 2.70 0.37 -5.10
CA ALA A 95 2.67 -1.08 -5.22
C ALA A 95 1.30 -1.69 -4.87
N ILE A 96 0.62 -1.16 -3.83
CA ILE A 96 -0.65 -1.74 -3.36
C ILE A 96 -1.88 -1.07 -3.96
N THR A 97 -1.79 0.12 -4.55
CA THR A 97 -2.96 0.84 -5.12
C THR A 97 -2.85 1.13 -6.60
N GLY A 98 -1.65 1.06 -7.19
CA GLY A 98 -1.39 1.56 -8.54
C GLY A 98 -1.44 3.08 -8.66
N ARG A 99 -1.57 3.81 -7.54
CA ARG A 99 -1.80 5.26 -7.52
C ARG A 99 -0.83 5.97 -6.57
N MET A 100 -0.49 7.21 -6.90
CA MET A 100 0.34 8.06 -6.03
C MET A 100 -0.46 8.76 -4.92
N ASN A 101 -1.77 8.87 -5.10
CA ASN A 101 -2.69 9.49 -4.16
C ASN A 101 -3.70 8.43 -3.68
N SER A 102 -3.77 8.24 -2.37
CA SER A 102 -4.70 7.34 -1.69
C SER A 102 -5.01 7.88 -0.29
N ALA A 103 -5.88 7.20 0.45
CA ALA A 103 -5.95 7.35 1.90
C ALA A 103 -4.60 6.98 2.57
N SER A 104 -4.53 7.04 3.89
CA SER A 104 -3.31 6.66 4.62
C SER A 104 -2.86 5.25 4.22
N VAL A 105 -1.55 5.06 3.99
CA VAL A 105 -1.04 3.81 3.40
C VAL A 105 -1.13 2.64 4.37
N ASP A 106 -1.00 2.89 5.67
CA ASP A 106 -1.26 1.98 6.79
C ASP A 106 -2.74 1.55 6.84
N GLU A 107 -3.68 2.50 6.82
CA GLU A 107 -5.12 2.18 6.82
C GLU A 107 -5.53 1.44 5.54
N THR A 108 -4.97 1.84 4.40
CA THR A 108 -5.17 1.15 3.12
C THR A 108 -4.66 -0.29 3.19
N SER A 109 -3.48 -0.49 3.81
CA SER A 109 -2.89 -1.82 4.02
C SER A 109 -3.75 -2.68 4.96
N LEU A 110 -4.28 -2.10 6.04
CA LEU A 110 -5.22 -2.75 6.95
C LEU A 110 -6.44 -3.28 6.18
N VAL A 111 -7.08 -2.41 5.40
CA VAL A 111 -8.31 -2.76 4.67
C VAL A 111 -8.07 -3.78 3.56
N LEU A 112 -6.95 -3.68 2.83
CA LEU A 112 -6.57 -4.66 1.81
C LEU A 112 -6.31 -6.05 2.40
N GLY A 113 -5.73 -6.08 3.59
CA GLY A 113 -5.33 -7.31 4.29
C GLY A 113 -3.91 -7.76 3.93
N GLN A 114 -3.30 -8.47 4.86
CA GLN A 114 -1.90 -8.90 4.83
C GLN A 114 -1.52 -9.65 3.54
N GLU A 115 -2.24 -10.71 3.20
CA GLU A 115 -1.93 -11.56 2.04
C GLU A 115 -1.95 -10.77 0.73
N LYS A 116 -2.96 -9.91 0.54
CA LYS A 116 -3.10 -9.08 -0.68
C LYS A 116 -1.99 -8.04 -0.76
N VAL A 117 -1.63 -7.41 0.35
CA VAL A 117 -0.51 -6.46 0.42
C VAL A 117 0.81 -7.15 0.07
N ILE A 118 1.13 -8.26 0.72
CA ILE A 118 2.37 -9.01 0.47
C ILE A 118 2.45 -9.41 -1.01
N LYS A 119 1.40 -10.04 -1.54
CA LYS A 119 1.37 -10.49 -2.94
C LYS A 119 1.65 -9.35 -3.92
N ARG A 120 0.95 -8.21 -3.78
CA ARG A 120 1.11 -7.06 -4.68
C ARG A 120 2.52 -6.46 -4.60
N VAL A 121 3.10 -6.40 -3.40
CA VAL A 121 4.47 -5.88 -3.23
C VAL A 121 5.50 -6.86 -3.81
N GLU A 122 5.32 -8.17 -3.64
CA GLU A 122 6.17 -9.19 -4.27
C GLU A 122 6.13 -9.15 -5.80
N ASP A 123 4.95 -8.93 -6.39
CA ASP A 123 4.79 -8.76 -7.84
C ASP A 123 5.59 -7.56 -8.36
N VAL A 124 5.57 -6.44 -7.63
CA VAL A 124 6.41 -5.26 -7.94
C VAL A 124 7.88 -5.58 -7.76
N ILE A 125 8.30 -6.19 -6.65
CA ILE A 125 9.70 -6.57 -6.44
C ILE A 125 10.20 -7.42 -7.61
N LYS A 126 9.44 -8.43 -8.05
CA LYS A 126 9.80 -9.29 -9.18
C LYS A 126 9.91 -8.54 -10.52
N SER A 127 9.10 -7.50 -10.70
CA SER A 127 9.03 -6.73 -11.96
C SER A 127 10.11 -5.65 -12.05
N TYR A 128 10.68 -5.21 -10.92
CA TYR A 128 11.62 -4.08 -10.84
C TYR A 128 12.94 -4.42 -10.12
N SER A 129 13.18 -5.71 -9.80
CA SER A 129 14.45 -6.22 -9.27
C SER A 129 15.52 -6.47 -10.33
#